data_AF-A0A354ICV3-F1
#
_entry.id   AF-A0A354ICV3-F1
#
_cell.length_a   1.000
_cell.length_b   1.000
_cell.length_c   1.000
_cell.angle_alpha   90.00
_cell.angle_beta   90.00
_cell.angle_gamma   90.00
#
_symmetry.space_group_name_H-M   'P 1'
#
loop_
_entity.id
_entity.type
_entity.pdbx_description
1 polymer ?
#
loop_
_entity_poly.entity_id
_entity_poly.type
_entity_poly.pdbx_seq_one_letter_code
_entity_poly.pdbx_strand_id
1 'polypeptide(L)'
;MFMGRVIKEKMLERYEAYLKSEEKSKSTIKKYLCDLRKLVDYAGGKEIDKELVLAYKDKLLTQDGYKVSSINSYLAAANSFFEYMGWLDLRVKSYHMQQETFCQENKYLSKEEYYRLVKTAKEMGKVRLAMILQTIC
;
A
#
# COMPACT_ATOMS: atom_id res chain seq x y z
N MET A 1 11.09 30.45 14.65
CA MET A 1 11.98 29.34 15.02
C MET A 1 11.26 28.06 14.65
N PHE A 2 11.52 27.48 13.47
CA PHE A 2 10.94 26.19 13.11
C PHE A 2 11.67 25.13 13.94
N MET A 3 10.98 24.50 14.89
CA MET A 3 11.51 23.31 15.55
C MET A 3 11.70 22.24 14.47
N GLY A 4 12.91 21.72 14.35
CA GLY A 4 13.25 20.78 13.29
C GLY A 4 12.33 19.56 13.27
N ARG A 5 11.71 19.30 12.12
CA ARG A 5 10.76 18.19 11.93
C ARG A 5 11.49 16.91 11.57
N VAL A 6 12.23 16.35 12.53
CA VAL A 6 12.92 15.05 12.37
C VAL A 6 12.05 13.93 12.91
N ILE A 7 11.73 12.95 12.06
CA ILE A 7 10.97 11.76 12.46
C ILE A 7 11.88 10.83 13.26
N LYS A 8 11.46 10.49 14.48
CA LYS A 8 12.20 9.59 15.40
C LYS A 8 11.38 8.34 15.68
N GLU A 9 12.05 7.24 16.05
CA GLU A 9 11.36 5.96 16.34
C GLU A 9 10.26 6.11 17.40
N LYS A 10 10.50 6.90 18.47
CA LYS A 10 9.49 7.20 19.49
C LYS A 10 8.22 7.86 18.94
N MET A 11 8.31 8.61 17.84
CA MET A 11 7.13 9.17 17.16
C MET A 11 6.36 8.08 16.42
N LEU A 12 7.07 7.14 15.79
CA LEU A 12 6.46 6.00 15.11
C LEU A 12 5.77 5.05 16.09
N GLU A 13 6.34 4.82 17.28
CA GLU A 13 5.71 4.05 18.36
C GLU A 13 4.39 4.69 18.83
N ARG A 14 4.38 6.02 19.02
CA ARG A 14 3.16 6.76 19.38
C ARG A 14 2.12 6.71 18.26
N TYR A 15 2.57 6.85 17.02
CA TYR A 15 1.71 6.71 15.86
C TYR A 15 1.14 5.29 15.71
N GLU A 16 1.92 4.25 16.03
CA GLU A 16 1.42 2.87 16.08
C GLU A 16 0.28 2.72 17.11
N ALA A 17 0.46 3.26 18.31
CA ALA A 17 -0.58 3.25 19.33
C ALA A 17 -1.85 3.99 18.87
N TYR A 18 -1.69 5.13 18.20
CA TYR A 18 -2.79 5.87 17.58
C TYR A 18 -3.50 5.06 16.48
N LEU A 19 -2.77 4.39 15.59
CA LEU A 19 -3.41 3.57 14.56
C LEU A 19 -4.18 2.38 15.16
N LYS A 20 -3.75 1.84 16.31
CA LYS A 20 -4.51 0.83 17.05
C LYS A 20 -5.80 1.39 17.63
N SER A 21 -5.80 2.63 18.16
CA SER A 21 -7.03 3.27 18.65
C SER A 21 -8.00 3.62 17.53
N GLU A 22 -7.49 3.88 16.33
CA GLU A 22 -8.29 4.06 15.09
C GLU A 22 -8.74 2.73 14.45
N GLU A 23 -8.63 1.62 15.19
CA GLU A 23 -9.06 0.28 14.78
C GLU A 23 -8.46 -0.20 13.45
N LYS A 24 -7.27 0.29 13.08
CA LYS A 24 -6.59 -0.16 11.86
C LYS A 24 -6.14 -1.61 12.03
N SER A 25 -6.27 -2.38 10.95
CA SER A 25 -5.81 -3.77 10.94
C SER A 25 -4.30 -3.86 11.22
N LYS A 26 -3.86 -4.94 11.87
CA LYS A 26 -2.43 -5.20 12.12
C LYS A 26 -1.58 -5.14 10.84
N SER A 27 -2.15 -5.60 9.72
CA SER A 27 -1.50 -5.55 8.40
C SER A 27 -1.28 -4.11 7.92
N THR A 28 -2.31 -3.27 8.01
CA THR A 28 -2.24 -1.85 7.66
C THR A 28 -1.23 -1.10 8.52
N ILE A 29 -1.24 -1.35 9.84
CA ILE A 29 -0.30 -0.73 10.79
C ILE A 29 1.13 -1.10 10.42
N LYS A 30 1.43 -2.39 10.29
CA LYS A 30 2.78 -2.86 9.94
C LYS A 30 3.25 -2.26 8.62
N LYS A 31 2.36 -2.20 7.63
CA LYS A 31 2.64 -1.60 6.33
C LYS A 31 2.97 -0.11 6.46
N TYR A 32 2.15 0.67 7.16
CA TYR A 32 2.38 2.10 7.33
C TYR A 32 3.70 2.38 8.04
N LEU A 33 4.03 1.64 9.11
CA LEU A 33 5.31 1.80 9.79
C LEU A 33 6.50 1.43 8.91
N CYS A 34 6.38 0.37 8.09
CA CYS A 34 7.42 0.00 7.12
C CYS A 34 7.64 1.12 6.09
N ASP A 35 6.55 1.62 5.51
CA ASP A 35 6.56 2.68 4.51
C ASP A 35 7.13 3.99 5.08
N LEU A 36 6.83 4.31 6.34
CA LEU A 36 7.38 5.47 7.05
C LEU A 36 8.87 5.31 7.35
N ARG A 37 9.32 4.15 7.80
CA ARG A 37 10.76 3.91 8.03
C ARG A 37 11.57 4.12 6.75
N LYS A 38 11.04 3.73 5.60
CA LYS A 38 11.68 4.02 4.31
C LYS A 38 11.84 5.52 4.02
N LEU A 39 10.84 6.34 4.39
CA LEU A 39 10.94 7.80 4.30
C LEU A 39 12.00 8.33 5.28
N VAL A 40 12.06 7.78 6.50
CA VAL A 40 13.08 8.15 7.51
C VAL A 40 14.49 7.83 6.99
N ASP A 41 14.67 6.65 6.41
CA ASP A 41 15.94 6.22 5.83
C ASP A 41 16.36 7.13 4.67
N TYR A 42 15.40 7.51 3.81
CA TYR A 42 15.64 8.45 2.73
C TYR A 42 16.04 9.84 3.25
N ALA A 43 15.40 10.32 4.32
CA ALA A 43 15.72 11.61 4.92
C ALA A 43 17.11 11.61 5.55
N GLY A 44 17.63 10.46 5.99
CA GLY A 44 19.00 10.33 6.50
C GLY A 44 19.28 11.22 7.71
N GLY A 45 18.28 11.39 8.60
CA GLY A 45 18.37 12.25 9.78
C GLY A 45 18.17 13.75 9.53
N LYS A 46 17.90 14.16 8.29
CA LYS A 46 17.53 15.54 7.96
C LYS A 46 16.10 15.87 8.42
N GLU A 47 15.83 17.15 8.55
CA GLU A 47 14.47 17.65 8.77
C GLU A 47 13.60 17.36 7.55
N ILE A 48 12.34 16.98 7.79
CA ILE A 48 11.36 16.79 6.74
C ILE A 48 10.70 18.13 6.43
N ASP A 49 10.95 18.62 5.23
CA ASP A 49 10.23 19.71 4.59
C ASP A 49 9.44 19.21 3.37
N LYS A 50 8.74 20.13 2.71
CA LYS A 50 7.87 19.78 1.58
C LYS A 50 8.68 19.28 0.39
N GLU A 51 9.81 19.92 0.17
CA GLU A 51 10.75 19.68 -0.90
C GLU A 51 11.35 18.28 -0.80
N LEU A 52 11.74 17.84 0.40
CA LEU A 52 12.24 16.48 0.65
C LEU A 52 11.17 15.43 0.35
N VAL A 53 9.91 15.66 0.76
CA VAL A 53 8.82 14.71 0.47
C VAL A 53 8.53 14.63 -1.03
N LEU A 54 8.62 15.74 -1.77
CA LEU A 54 8.52 15.74 -3.23
C LEU A 54 9.69 15.02 -3.88
N ALA A 55 10.92 15.27 -3.43
CA ALA A 55 12.10 14.58 -3.92
C ALA A 55 12.04 13.07 -3.64
N TYR A 56 11.52 12.66 -2.46
CA TYR A 56 11.27 11.26 -2.14
C TYR A 56 10.27 10.64 -3.11
N LYS A 57 9.15 11.33 -3.38
CA LYS A 57 8.14 10.88 -4.33
C LYS A 57 8.74 10.67 -5.72
N ASP A 58 9.53 11.61 -6.22
CA ASP A 58 10.17 11.52 -7.54
C ASP A 58 11.24 10.42 -7.57
N LYS A 59 11.98 10.24 -6.48
CA LYS A 59 12.96 9.16 -6.32
C LYS A 59 12.31 7.78 -6.40
N LEU A 60 11.17 7.59 -5.73
CA LEU A 60 10.43 6.33 -5.78
C LEU A 60 9.99 5.98 -7.22
N LEU A 61 9.65 6.99 -8.03
CA LEU A 61 9.25 6.80 -9.42
C LEU A 61 10.47 6.56 -10.33
N THR A 62 11.47 7.42 -10.26
CA THR A 62 12.54 7.51 -11.27
C THR A 62 13.73 6.62 -10.97
N GLN A 63 14.14 6.53 -9.71
CA GLN A 63 15.34 5.77 -9.32
C GLN A 63 15.00 4.35 -8.89
N ASP A 64 13.93 4.18 -8.10
CA ASP A 64 13.53 2.86 -7.61
C ASP A 64 12.58 2.11 -8.57
N GLY A 65 11.96 2.82 -9.52
CA GLY A 65 11.05 2.23 -10.50
C GLY A 65 9.78 1.62 -9.88
N TYR A 66 9.28 2.16 -8.76
CA TYR A 66 8.06 1.64 -8.14
C TYR A 66 6.83 1.89 -9.00
N LYS A 67 5.89 0.93 -8.97
CA LYS A 67 4.55 1.12 -9.54
C LYS A 67 3.84 2.29 -8.85
N VAL A 68 3.08 3.06 -9.62
CA VAL A 68 2.30 4.22 -9.12
C VAL A 68 1.41 3.85 -7.93
N SER A 69 0.78 2.67 -7.94
CA SER A 69 -0.04 2.19 -6.82
C SER A 69 0.77 1.99 -5.53
N SER A 70 2.00 1.50 -5.64
CA SER A 70 2.92 1.39 -4.50
C SER A 70 3.32 2.77 -4.01
N ILE A 71 3.66 3.70 -4.91
CA ILE A 71 4.03 5.08 -4.53
C ILE A 71 2.87 5.75 -3.80
N ASN A 72 1.66 5.64 -4.31
CA ASN A 72 0.46 6.17 -3.65
C ASN A 72 0.25 5.57 -2.26
N SER A 73 0.57 4.28 -2.05
CA SER A 73 0.56 3.67 -0.72
C SER A 73 1.61 4.27 0.22
N TYR A 74 2.85 4.46 -0.23
CA TYR A 74 3.89 5.12 0.56
C TYR A 74 3.46 6.55 0.95
N LEU A 75 2.90 7.29 0.00
CA LEU A 75 2.41 8.66 0.23
C LEU A 75 1.20 8.70 1.17
N ALA A 76 0.32 7.70 1.12
CA ALA A 76 -0.81 7.59 2.05
C ALA A 76 -0.33 7.39 3.49
N ALA A 77 0.65 6.52 3.72
CA ALA A 77 1.26 6.34 5.04
C ALA A 77 1.93 7.63 5.53
N ALA A 78 2.72 8.29 4.68
CA ALA A 78 3.37 9.55 5.01
C ALA A 78 2.36 10.66 5.34
N ASN A 79 1.34 10.87 4.49
CA ASN A 79 0.32 11.89 4.71
C ASN A 79 -0.49 11.64 5.98
N SER A 80 -0.83 10.38 6.28
CA SER A 80 -1.55 10.05 7.52
C SER A 80 -0.70 10.32 8.76
N PHE A 81 0.60 10.04 8.71
CA PHE A 81 1.51 10.41 9.79
C PHE A 81 1.64 11.93 9.94
N PHE A 82 1.75 12.68 8.84
CA PHE A 82 1.82 14.14 8.89
C PHE A 82 0.56 14.75 9.48
N GLU A 83 -0.61 14.20 9.16
CA GLU A 83 -1.88 14.60 9.76
C GLU A 83 -1.89 14.35 11.27
N TYR A 84 -1.47 13.17 11.72
CA TYR A 84 -1.31 12.85 13.13
C TYR A 84 -0.35 13.81 13.87
N MET A 85 0.75 14.21 13.22
CA MET A 85 1.73 15.14 13.78
C MET A 85 1.33 16.62 13.68
N GLY A 86 0.22 16.94 12.98
CA GLY A 86 -0.19 18.32 12.69
C GLY A 86 0.64 19.02 11.61
N TRP A 87 1.44 18.29 10.84
CA TRP A 87 2.32 18.80 9.78
C TRP A 87 1.61 18.86 8.41
N LEU A 88 0.45 19.49 8.38
CA LEU A 88 -0.44 19.49 7.20
C LEU A 88 0.20 20.11 5.95
N ASP A 89 1.14 21.04 6.14
CA ASP A 89 1.93 21.67 5.07
C ASP A 89 2.82 20.68 4.30
N LEU A 90 3.22 19.56 4.93
CA LEU A 90 4.05 18.53 4.31
C LEU A 90 3.26 17.61 3.36
N ARG A 91 1.93 17.56 3.45
CA ARG A 91 1.09 16.61 2.69
C ARG A 91 1.22 16.73 1.18
N VAL A 92 1.69 15.69 0.51
CA VAL A 92 1.82 15.69 -0.96
C VAL A 92 0.65 14.99 -1.63
N LYS A 93 0.30 15.45 -2.83
CA LYS A 93 -0.73 14.79 -3.65
C LYS A 93 -0.21 13.45 -4.14
N SER A 94 -1.05 12.42 -4.06
CA SER A 94 -0.84 11.15 -4.76
C SER A 94 -0.81 11.39 -6.28
N TYR A 95 -0.20 10.47 -7.03
CA TYR A 95 -0.35 10.49 -8.49
C TYR A 95 -1.83 10.27 -8.83
N HIS A 96 -2.33 11.08 -9.75
CA HIS A 96 -3.71 10.96 -10.20
C HIS A 96 -3.83 9.67 -11.02
N MET A 97 -4.33 8.62 -10.36
CA MET A 97 -4.65 7.37 -10.99
C MET A 97 -6.12 7.45 -11.39
N GLN A 98 -6.43 7.42 -12.67
CA GLN A 98 -7.75 6.92 -13.07
C GLN A 98 -7.84 5.52 -12.48
N GLN A 99 -8.88 5.24 -11.69
CA GLN A 99 -9.13 3.86 -11.28
C GLN A 99 -9.25 3.05 -12.57
N GLU A 100 -8.32 2.15 -12.83
CA GLU A 100 -8.58 1.05 -13.73
C GLU A 100 -9.64 0.19 -13.04
N THR A 101 -10.92 0.53 -13.24
CA THR A 101 -12.06 -0.33 -12.92
C THR A 101 -12.07 -1.59 -13.78
N PHE A 102 -11.15 -1.71 -14.74
CA PHE A 102 -10.93 -2.93 -15.48
C PHE A 102 -10.08 -3.91 -14.68
N CYS A 103 -10.74 -4.93 -14.14
CA CYS A 103 -10.08 -6.21 -13.96
C CYS A 103 -9.41 -6.57 -15.28
N GLN A 104 -8.08 -6.69 -15.27
CA GLN A 104 -7.31 -7.21 -16.41
C GLN A 104 -8.01 -8.47 -16.94
N GLU A 105 -8.31 -8.53 -18.23
CA GLU A 105 -9.08 -9.64 -18.85
C GLU A 105 -8.49 -11.03 -18.53
N ASN A 106 -7.19 -11.09 -18.25
CA ASN A 106 -6.46 -12.24 -17.70
C ASN A 106 -6.95 -12.76 -16.32
N LYS A 107 -7.98 -12.18 -15.74
CA LYS A 107 -8.63 -12.66 -14.51
C LYS A 107 -9.98 -13.35 -14.75
N TYR A 108 -10.48 -13.38 -15.99
CA TYR A 108 -11.70 -14.12 -16.33
C TYR A 108 -11.33 -15.52 -16.79
N LEU A 109 -12.02 -16.52 -16.24
CA LEU A 109 -11.92 -17.90 -16.71
C LEU A 109 -12.78 -18.02 -17.97
N SER A 110 -12.20 -18.38 -19.10
CA SER A 110 -12.99 -18.76 -20.28
C SER A 110 -13.84 -19.99 -19.98
N LYS A 111 -14.91 -20.18 -20.76
CA LYS A 111 -15.77 -21.37 -20.66
C LYS A 111 -14.96 -22.65 -20.82
N GLU A 112 -13.98 -22.63 -21.72
CA GLU A 112 -13.07 -23.73 -22.01
C GLU A 112 -12.15 -24.04 -20.82
N GLU A 113 -11.56 -23.01 -20.20
CA GLU A 113 -10.72 -23.15 -19.00
C GLU A 113 -11.52 -23.65 -17.80
N TYR A 114 -12.75 -23.17 -17.64
CA TYR A 114 -13.68 -23.66 -16.63
C TYR A 114 -13.94 -25.16 -16.78
N TYR A 115 -14.29 -25.63 -17.98
CA TYR A 115 -14.53 -27.06 -18.20
C TYR A 115 -13.27 -27.90 -17.98
N ARG A 116 -12.10 -27.40 -18.39
CA ARG A 116 -10.83 -28.07 -18.10
C ARG A 116 -10.61 -28.18 -16.59
N LEU A 117 -10.84 -27.11 -15.83
CA LEU A 117 -10.68 -27.07 -14.38
C LEU A 117 -11.61 -28.10 -13.69
N VAL A 118 -12.88 -28.14 -14.08
CA VAL A 118 -13.87 -29.10 -13.54
C VAL A 118 -13.51 -30.53 -13.91
N LYS A 119 -13.09 -30.77 -15.16
CA LYS A 119 -12.68 -32.10 -15.64
C LYS A 119 -11.46 -32.61 -14.87
N THR A 120 -10.41 -31.80 -14.75
CA THR A 120 -9.20 -32.15 -13.98
C THR A 120 -9.53 -32.43 -12.52
N ALA A 121 -10.41 -31.64 -11.88
CA ALA A 121 -10.83 -31.89 -10.51
C ALA A 121 -11.56 -33.24 -10.34
N LYS A 122 -12.36 -33.67 -11.33
CA LYS A 122 -13.02 -34.99 -11.35
C LYS A 122 -12.00 -36.11 -11.54
N GLU A 123 -11.08 -35.97 -12.50
CA GLU A 123 -10.03 -36.97 -12.79
C GLU A 123 -9.07 -37.18 -11.61
N MET A 124 -8.79 -36.12 -10.84
CA MET A 124 -7.99 -36.20 -9.61
C MET A 124 -8.77 -36.73 -8.38
N GLY A 125 -10.02 -37.17 -8.54
CA GLY A 125 -10.87 -37.65 -7.43
C GLY A 125 -11.31 -36.56 -6.45
N LYS A 126 -11.10 -35.27 -6.76
CA LYS A 126 -11.48 -34.12 -5.91
C LYS A 126 -12.94 -33.74 -6.13
N VAL A 127 -13.84 -34.68 -5.88
CA VAL A 127 -15.29 -34.57 -6.17
C VAL A 127 -15.92 -33.33 -5.52
N ARG A 128 -15.57 -33.02 -4.27
CA ARG A 128 -16.09 -31.84 -3.55
C ARG A 128 -15.66 -30.52 -4.22
N LEU A 129 -14.42 -30.43 -4.69
CA LEU A 129 -13.93 -29.25 -5.41
C LEU A 129 -14.65 -29.10 -6.75
N ALA A 130 -14.85 -30.21 -7.49
CA ALA A 130 -15.59 -30.18 -8.74
C ALA A 130 -17.05 -29.75 -8.54
N MET A 131 -17.71 -30.18 -7.45
CA MET A 131 -19.07 -29.75 -7.12
C MET A 131 -19.15 -28.26 -6.78
N ILE A 132 -18.22 -27.74 -5.95
CA ILE A 132 -18.16 -26.32 -5.62
C ILE A 132 -17.95 -25.46 -6.87
N LEU A 133 -17.03 -25.87 -7.76
CA LEU A 133 -16.79 -25.16 -9.02
C LEU A 133 -18.07 -25.11 -9.89
N GLN A 134 -18.85 -26.19 -9.91
CA GLN A 134 -20.14 -26.27 -10.62
C GLN A 134 -21.24 -25.36 -10.05
N THR A 135 -21.10 -24.88 -8.81
CA THR A 135 -22.07 -23.99 -8.15
C THR A 135 -21.70 -22.51 -8.18
N ILE A 136 -20.50 -22.15 -8.67
CA ILE A 136 -20.01 -20.76 -8.70
C ILE A 136 -20.37 -20.06 -10.04
N CYS A 137 -20.97 -20.78 -10.98
CA CYS A 137 -21.49 -20.21 -12.24
C CYS A 137 -22.87 -19.56 -12.08
#